data_AF-A0A8H4TX80-F1
#
_entry.id   AF-A0A8H4TX80-F1
#
_cell.length_a   1.000
_cell.length_b   1.000
_cell.length_c   1.000
_cell.angle_alpha   90.00
_cell.angle_beta   90.00
_cell.angle_gamma   90.00
#
_symmetry.space_group_name_H-M   'P 1'
#
loop_
_entity.id
_entity.type
_entity.pdbx_description
1 polymer ?
#
loop_
_entity_poly.entity_id
_entity_poly.type
_entity_poly.pdbx_seq_one_letter_code
_entity_poly.pdbx_strand_id
1 'polypeptide(L)'
;MDSRLHYKQHIARAATKGLEAAMELKRLKGMAPSTTRQLFTAMVAPVVDYASNVWMHACKTASAYAVHRVQRVGAQAIIGSFTSVATGVAEAEAHIATIYERFWRRASKLWVDIHTLPCTNPVRNLLRGIKAFRRFISPLRRIADACKELPRDAMETIQPFALAPWEERMQAILGGQEGEEDDKIKELAKAGWAVRIATSSSARNDLVGMGGTVRIPISLARAGKIIETFSVTLGTTEEHNPYTAELAAIALGLKYLPEMKYRVIVIVTSNKSAAQAIGNPRQQSGQGHIREIYDAIEKLKRDGNRVRLIWLPSDSELKIQRIAKMSARHATEPYVTPRRGASKAKTTILSRTRANLQRERELPDGVGRHSRKVDSALPGKHTRLLYDQLPWKEASVLAQLRTGMARLNGYLYQIGAAPTDECPCGQAKETVEHFLFRCVKWMAQRKEMMLQCVEEKRGNLSFHLGGKAASDGQKWTPNMEAVRATIRFAIATGRLEQR
;
A
#
# COMPACT_ATOMS: atom_id res chain seq x y z
N MET A 1 -24.67 -0.34 -24.69
CA MET A 1 -23.36 -1.01 -24.87
C MET A 1 -23.22 -1.35 -26.35
N ASP A 2 -22.00 -1.39 -26.89
CA ASP A 2 -21.75 -1.88 -28.26
C ASP A 2 -22.31 -3.31 -28.39
N SER A 3 -23.19 -3.54 -29.37
CA SER A 3 -23.88 -4.83 -29.58
C SER A 3 -22.91 -5.99 -29.82
N ARG A 4 -21.69 -5.69 -30.26
CA ARG A 4 -20.63 -6.69 -30.48
C ARG A 4 -19.59 -6.74 -29.36
N LEU A 5 -19.80 -6.00 -28.26
CA LEU A 5 -18.93 -5.97 -27.08
C LEU A 5 -17.45 -5.68 -27.40
N HIS A 6 -17.16 -4.83 -28.40
CA HIS A 6 -15.78 -4.41 -28.67
C HIS A 6 -15.29 -3.31 -27.73
N TYR A 7 -16.20 -2.64 -27.03
CA TYR A 7 -15.93 -1.56 -26.08
C TYR A 7 -15.12 -0.37 -26.63
N LYS A 8 -14.95 -0.24 -27.95
CA LYS A 8 -14.15 0.84 -28.57
C LYS A 8 -14.65 2.23 -28.18
N GLN A 9 -15.96 2.47 -28.32
CA GLN A 9 -16.58 3.75 -27.95
C GLN A 9 -16.48 4.02 -26.44
N HIS A 10 -16.61 2.98 -25.62
CA HIS A 10 -16.47 3.11 -24.16
C HIS A 10 -15.06 3.51 -23.76
N ILE A 11 -14.04 2.83 -24.31
CA ILE A 11 -12.63 3.14 -24.05
C ILE A 11 -12.29 4.55 -24.55
N ALA A 12 -12.77 4.93 -25.74
CA ALA A 12 -12.58 6.28 -26.27
C ALA A 12 -13.20 7.34 -25.34
N ARG A 13 -14.45 7.14 -24.90
CA ARG A 13 -15.12 8.05 -23.97
C ARG A 13 -14.39 8.16 -22.63
N ALA A 14 -13.95 7.04 -22.07
CA ALA A 14 -13.17 7.01 -20.82
C ALA A 14 -11.84 7.74 -20.99
N ALA A 15 -11.15 7.56 -22.13
CA ALA A 15 -9.92 8.27 -22.43
C ALA A 15 -10.14 9.78 -22.63
N THR A 16 -11.18 10.21 -23.34
CA THR A 16 -11.50 11.63 -23.52
C THR A 16 -11.80 12.32 -22.19
N LYS A 17 -12.71 11.76 -21.38
CA LYS A 17 -13.03 12.31 -20.06
C LYS A 17 -11.84 12.28 -19.11
N GLY A 18 -11.06 11.19 -19.14
CA GLY A 18 -9.83 11.08 -18.36
C GLY A 18 -8.80 12.14 -18.78
N LEU A 19 -8.69 12.42 -20.09
CA LEU A 19 -7.78 13.42 -20.62
C LEU A 19 -8.20 14.83 -20.20
N GLU A 20 -9.50 15.15 -20.27
CA GLU A 20 -10.05 16.40 -19.75
C GLU A 20 -9.66 16.59 -18.28
N ALA A 21 -9.93 15.61 -17.42
CA ALA A 21 -9.56 15.66 -16.01
C ALA A 21 -8.04 15.79 -15.79
N ALA A 22 -7.23 15.11 -16.60
CA ALA A 22 -5.77 15.20 -16.52
C ALA A 22 -5.25 16.57 -17.00
N MET A 23 -5.91 17.20 -17.97
CA MET A 23 -5.58 18.55 -18.42
C MET A 23 -5.96 19.60 -17.37
N GLU A 24 -7.11 19.46 -16.71
CA GLU A 24 -7.46 20.33 -15.58
C GLU A 24 -6.45 20.18 -14.44
N LEU A 25 -6.06 18.96 -14.09
CA LEU A 25 -4.99 18.72 -13.12
C LEU A 25 -3.68 19.40 -13.53
N LYS A 26 -3.33 19.34 -14.83
CA LYS A 26 -2.12 19.98 -15.36
C LYS A 26 -2.19 21.51 -15.33
N ARG A 27 -3.39 22.10 -15.38
CA ARG A 27 -3.59 23.56 -15.30
C ARG A 27 -3.37 24.10 -13.88
N LEU A 28 -3.54 23.26 -12.85
CA LEU A 28 -3.24 23.61 -11.46
C LEU A 28 -1.72 23.72 -11.26
N LYS A 29 -1.17 24.91 -11.53
CA LYS A 29 0.27 25.19 -11.39
C LYS A 29 0.67 25.31 -9.92
N GLY A 30 1.88 24.87 -9.60
CA GLY A 30 2.52 25.13 -8.29
C GLY A 30 2.18 24.17 -7.17
N MET A 31 1.29 23.19 -7.40
CA MET A 31 0.94 22.19 -6.39
C MET A 31 2.06 21.17 -6.15
N ALA A 32 2.34 20.86 -4.88
CA ALA A 32 3.36 19.87 -4.52
C ALA A 32 3.06 18.49 -5.16
N PRO A 33 4.08 17.73 -5.61
CA PRO A 33 3.89 16.44 -6.28
C PRO A 33 3.05 15.44 -5.47
N SER A 34 3.17 15.47 -4.14
CA SER A 34 2.38 14.62 -3.23
C SER A 34 0.87 14.88 -3.36
N THR A 35 0.48 16.15 -3.38
CA THR A 35 -0.93 16.58 -3.49
C THR A 35 -1.45 16.34 -4.90
N THR A 36 -0.67 16.68 -5.93
CA THR A 36 -1.05 16.45 -7.33
C THR A 36 -1.23 14.96 -7.62
N ARG A 37 -0.41 14.08 -7.02
CA ARG A 37 -0.55 12.63 -7.14
C ARG A 37 -1.80 12.10 -6.45
N GLN A 38 -2.16 12.67 -5.30
CA GLN A 38 -3.41 12.36 -4.62
C GLN A 38 -4.61 12.75 -5.49
N LEU A 39 -4.60 13.96 -6.07
CA LEU A 39 -5.65 14.41 -7.00
C LEU A 39 -5.74 13.53 -8.25
N PHE A 40 -4.60 13.14 -8.83
CA PHE A 40 -4.58 12.18 -9.94
C PHE A 40 -5.30 10.87 -9.57
N THR A 41 -4.99 10.34 -8.39
CA THR A 41 -5.57 9.08 -7.88
C THR A 41 -7.08 9.21 -7.59
N ALA A 42 -7.53 10.40 -7.16
CA ALA A 42 -8.92 10.66 -6.79
C ALA A 42 -9.81 11.09 -7.97
N MET A 43 -9.28 11.80 -8.97
CA MET A 43 -10.06 12.42 -10.04
C MET A 43 -9.84 11.77 -11.40
N VAL A 44 -8.58 11.49 -11.78
CA VAL A 44 -8.24 11.03 -13.14
C VAL A 44 -8.35 9.51 -13.23
N ALA A 45 -7.68 8.78 -12.32
CA ALA A 45 -7.64 7.33 -12.36
C ALA A 45 -9.05 6.69 -12.28
N PRO A 46 -9.99 7.13 -11.43
CA PRO A 46 -11.31 6.50 -11.35
C PRO A 46 -12.16 6.64 -12.62
N VAL A 47 -12.02 7.76 -13.35
CA VAL A 47 -12.73 7.99 -14.62
C VAL A 47 -12.28 7.00 -15.67
N VAL A 48 -10.96 6.78 -15.76
CA VAL A 48 -10.36 5.84 -16.73
C VAL A 48 -10.59 4.40 -16.31
N ASP A 49 -10.50 4.08 -15.01
CA ASP A 49 -10.56 2.71 -14.52
C ASP A 49 -12.00 2.18 -14.34
N TYR A 50 -13.02 3.02 -14.57
CA TYR A 50 -14.41 2.64 -14.38
C TYR A 50 -14.79 1.41 -15.22
N ALA A 51 -15.31 0.38 -14.55
CA ALA A 51 -15.67 -0.91 -15.14
C ALA A 51 -14.52 -1.61 -15.90
N SER A 52 -13.25 -1.34 -15.57
CA SER A 52 -12.08 -1.91 -16.27
C SER A 52 -12.08 -3.43 -16.29
N ASN A 53 -12.62 -4.09 -15.25
CA ASN A 53 -12.84 -5.53 -15.19
C ASN A 53 -13.66 -6.10 -16.37
N VAL A 54 -14.52 -5.28 -16.99
CA VAL A 54 -15.36 -5.69 -18.11
C VAL A 54 -14.66 -5.48 -19.45
N TRP A 55 -13.98 -4.35 -19.67
CA TRP A 55 -13.49 -3.96 -21.00
C TRP A 55 -11.96 -3.99 -21.16
N MET A 56 -11.16 -4.17 -20.09
CA MET A 56 -9.69 -4.17 -20.19
C MET A 56 -9.16 -5.18 -21.20
N HIS A 57 -9.87 -6.30 -21.37
CA HIS A 57 -9.55 -7.37 -22.29
C HIS A 57 -9.64 -6.95 -23.78
N ALA A 58 -10.41 -5.90 -24.07
CA ALA A 58 -10.59 -5.31 -25.40
C ALA A 58 -9.66 -4.10 -25.63
N CYS A 59 -8.91 -3.67 -24.62
CA CYS A 59 -7.92 -2.60 -24.71
C CYS A 59 -6.68 -3.09 -25.49
N LYS A 60 -6.78 -3.09 -26.82
CA LYS A 60 -5.70 -3.42 -27.75
C LYS A 60 -4.83 -2.17 -28.03
N THR A 61 -3.70 -2.35 -28.70
CA THR A 61 -2.67 -1.33 -28.99
C THR A 61 -3.22 0.05 -29.37
N ALA A 62 -4.15 0.15 -30.33
CA ALA A 62 -4.69 1.44 -30.77
C ALA A 62 -5.48 2.18 -29.66
N SER A 63 -6.35 1.48 -28.94
CA SER A 63 -7.13 2.07 -27.84
C SER A 63 -6.30 2.27 -26.57
N ALA A 64 -5.29 1.42 -26.36
CA ALA A 64 -4.33 1.55 -25.27
C ALA A 64 -3.56 2.87 -25.36
N TYR A 65 -3.20 3.32 -26.57
CA TYR A 65 -2.50 4.60 -26.76
C TYR A 65 -3.26 5.78 -26.14
N ALA A 66 -4.58 5.86 -26.35
CA ALA A 66 -5.41 6.94 -25.80
C ALA A 66 -5.41 6.92 -24.26
N VAL A 67 -5.49 5.73 -23.65
CA VAL A 67 -5.45 5.55 -22.19
C VAL A 67 -4.06 5.89 -21.63
N HIS A 68 -2.99 5.44 -22.29
CA HIS A 68 -1.62 5.78 -21.94
C HIS A 68 -1.33 7.27 -22.08
N ARG A 69 -2.01 7.98 -23.00
CA ARG A 69 -1.90 9.44 -23.11
C ARG A 69 -2.44 10.14 -21.86
N VAL A 70 -3.60 9.73 -21.34
CA VAL A 70 -4.16 10.27 -20.08
C VAL A 70 -3.17 10.10 -18.94
N GLN A 71 -2.64 8.89 -18.81
CA GLN A 71 -1.66 8.53 -17.80
C GLN A 71 -0.38 9.37 -17.89
N ARG A 72 0.16 9.54 -19.11
CA ARG A 72 1.34 10.37 -19.35
C ARG A 72 1.10 11.83 -18.98
N VAL A 73 -0.03 12.41 -19.36
CA VAL A 73 -0.39 13.79 -19.01
C VAL A 73 -0.53 13.95 -17.49
N GLY A 74 -1.16 12.98 -16.81
CA GLY A 74 -1.26 12.96 -15.35
C GLY A 74 0.10 12.85 -14.66
N ALA A 75 0.98 11.96 -15.13
CA ALA A 75 2.34 11.84 -14.62
C ALA A 75 3.12 13.15 -14.81
N GLN A 76 3.02 13.78 -15.98
CA GLN A 76 3.64 15.07 -16.29
C GLN A 76 3.12 16.20 -15.39
N ALA A 77 1.84 16.20 -15.04
CA ALA A 77 1.29 17.18 -14.10
C ALA A 77 1.92 17.06 -12.70
N ILE A 78 2.20 15.82 -12.25
CA ILE A 78 2.78 15.53 -10.95
C ILE A 78 4.24 16.00 -10.85
N ILE A 79 5.08 15.61 -11.80
CA ILE A 79 6.53 15.87 -11.74
C ILE A 79 6.98 17.06 -12.58
N GLY A 80 6.13 17.62 -13.44
CA GLY A 80 6.50 18.74 -14.32
C GLY A 80 7.52 18.37 -15.41
N SER A 81 7.44 17.16 -15.96
CA SER A 81 8.37 16.67 -17.00
C SER A 81 7.96 17.05 -18.43
N PHE A 82 8.88 16.89 -19.38
CA PHE A 82 8.65 17.18 -20.80
C PHE A 82 7.60 16.24 -21.44
N THR A 83 6.96 16.74 -22.50
CA THR A 83 5.95 16.00 -23.28
C THR A 83 6.50 14.75 -23.98
N SER A 84 7.78 14.79 -24.34
CA SER A 84 8.54 13.72 -25.00
C SER A 84 8.91 12.56 -24.07
N VAL A 85 8.84 12.75 -22.75
CA VAL A 85 9.20 11.69 -21.79
C VAL A 85 8.30 10.49 -22.01
N ALA A 86 8.93 9.32 -22.14
CA ALA A 86 8.23 8.06 -22.34
C ALA A 86 7.27 7.80 -21.16
N THR A 87 6.08 7.27 -21.45
CA THR A 87 5.03 7.05 -20.44
C THR A 87 5.53 6.24 -19.25
N GLY A 88 6.24 5.13 -19.47
CA GLY A 88 6.78 4.30 -18.40
C GLY A 88 7.76 5.03 -17.49
N VAL A 89 8.61 5.90 -18.04
CA VAL A 89 9.56 6.72 -17.26
C VAL A 89 8.80 7.77 -16.46
N ALA A 90 7.83 8.47 -17.07
CA ALA A 90 7.01 9.44 -16.36
C ALA A 90 6.22 8.79 -15.21
N GLU A 91 5.66 7.60 -15.42
CA GLU A 91 4.95 6.82 -14.39
C GLU A 91 5.88 6.40 -13.24
N ALA A 92 7.09 5.99 -13.58
CA ALA A 92 8.13 5.58 -12.63
C ALA A 92 8.58 6.74 -11.76
N GLU A 93 8.93 7.88 -12.37
CA GLU A 93 9.36 9.09 -11.69
C GLU A 93 8.21 9.70 -10.85
N ALA A 94 6.99 9.75 -11.37
CA ALA A 94 5.82 10.22 -10.63
C ALA A 94 5.34 9.26 -9.54
N HIS A 95 5.92 8.06 -9.44
CA HIS A 95 5.52 6.98 -8.54
C HIS A 95 3.99 6.75 -8.54
N ILE A 96 3.41 6.66 -9.73
CA ILE A 96 2.02 6.25 -9.93
C ILE A 96 1.96 4.79 -10.39
N ALA A 97 0.86 4.11 -10.06
CA ALA A 97 0.63 2.75 -10.55
C ALA A 97 0.32 2.77 -12.05
N THR A 98 0.90 1.85 -12.80
CA THR A 98 0.62 1.72 -14.24
C THR A 98 -0.85 1.39 -14.49
N ILE A 99 -1.33 1.67 -15.69
CA ILE A 99 -2.70 1.30 -16.09
C ILE A 99 -2.92 -0.21 -15.93
N TYR A 100 -1.95 -1.01 -16.35
CA TYR A 100 -1.96 -2.46 -16.22
C TYR A 100 -2.13 -2.88 -14.75
N GLU A 101 -1.30 -2.35 -13.85
CA GLU A 101 -1.40 -2.61 -12.41
C GLU A 101 -2.76 -2.24 -11.85
N ARG A 102 -3.31 -1.07 -12.21
CA ARG A 102 -4.61 -0.62 -11.69
C ARG A 102 -5.75 -1.53 -12.16
N PHE A 103 -5.76 -1.91 -13.43
CA PHE A 103 -6.77 -2.79 -13.99
C PHE A 103 -6.71 -4.18 -13.36
N TRP A 104 -5.51 -4.76 -13.23
CA TRP A 104 -5.35 -6.05 -12.59
C TRP A 104 -5.63 -6.03 -11.10
N ARG A 105 -5.28 -4.96 -10.38
CA ARG A 105 -5.70 -4.80 -8.97
C ARG A 105 -7.22 -4.85 -8.83
N ARG A 106 -7.97 -4.19 -9.73
CA ARG A 106 -9.45 -4.22 -9.73
C ARG A 106 -9.98 -5.59 -10.13
N ALA A 107 -9.39 -6.23 -11.14
CA ALA A 107 -9.79 -7.56 -11.60
C ALA A 107 -9.55 -8.64 -10.53
N SER A 108 -8.37 -8.67 -9.92
CA SER A 108 -8.06 -9.59 -8.82
C SER A 108 -8.90 -9.31 -7.59
N LYS A 109 -9.19 -8.03 -7.29
CA LYS A 109 -10.13 -7.67 -6.22
C LYS A 109 -11.52 -8.24 -6.48
N LEU A 110 -12.08 -8.03 -7.67
CA LEU A 110 -13.37 -8.61 -8.05
C LEU A 110 -13.38 -10.13 -7.89
N TRP A 111 -12.31 -10.79 -8.36
CA TRP A 111 -12.19 -12.25 -8.27
C TRP A 111 -12.21 -12.74 -6.83
N VAL A 112 -11.39 -12.14 -5.95
CA VAL A 112 -11.35 -12.47 -4.53
C VAL A 112 -12.68 -12.12 -3.85
N ASP A 113 -13.28 -10.97 -4.17
CA ASP A 113 -14.57 -10.54 -3.62
C ASP A 113 -15.63 -11.63 -3.87
N ILE A 114 -15.75 -12.14 -5.11
CA ILE A 114 -16.72 -13.19 -5.43
C ILE A 114 -16.45 -14.49 -4.66
N HIS A 115 -15.18 -14.90 -4.51
CA HIS A 115 -14.83 -16.13 -3.77
C HIS A 115 -15.05 -16.00 -2.26
N THR A 116 -15.01 -14.77 -1.73
CA THR A 116 -15.29 -14.50 -0.32
C THR A 116 -16.77 -14.38 -0.02
N LEU A 117 -17.67 -14.31 -1.01
CA LEU A 117 -19.11 -14.29 -0.78
C LEU A 117 -19.62 -15.63 -0.21
N PRO A 118 -20.74 -15.67 0.50
CA PRO A 118 -21.35 -16.93 0.94
C PRO A 118 -21.64 -17.89 -0.22
N CYS A 119 -21.56 -19.20 0.00
CA CYS A 119 -21.89 -20.21 -1.02
C CYS A 119 -23.35 -20.14 -1.49
N THR A 120 -24.24 -19.52 -0.71
CA THR A 120 -25.63 -19.26 -1.09
C THR A 120 -25.78 -18.11 -2.09
N ASN A 121 -24.74 -17.29 -2.28
CA ASN A 121 -24.82 -16.13 -3.16
C ASN A 121 -24.88 -16.55 -4.64
N PRO A 122 -25.83 -16.02 -5.43
CA PRO A 122 -25.99 -16.41 -6.83
C PRO A 122 -24.73 -16.11 -7.67
N VAL A 123 -24.02 -15.00 -7.40
CA VAL A 123 -22.80 -14.63 -8.13
C VAL A 123 -21.68 -15.64 -7.90
N ARG A 124 -21.54 -16.18 -6.68
CA ARG A 124 -20.58 -17.25 -6.39
C ARG A 124 -20.96 -18.55 -7.12
N ASN A 125 -22.25 -18.84 -7.24
CA ASN A 125 -22.74 -20.00 -7.98
C ASN A 125 -22.52 -19.89 -9.49
N LEU A 126 -22.60 -18.69 -10.06
CA LEU A 126 -22.28 -18.44 -11.48
C LEU A 126 -20.85 -18.83 -11.84
N LEU A 127 -19.90 -18.80 -10.89
CA LEU A 127 -18.52 -19.24 -11.14
C LEU A 127 -18.41 -20.73 -11.46
N ARG A 128 -19.27 -21.58 -10.88
CA ARG A 128 -19.31 -23.02 -11.16
C ARG A 128 -19.71 -23.29 -12.62
N GLY A 129 -20.52 -22.39 -13.19
CA GLY A 129 -21.04 -22.48 -14.55
C GLY A 129 -20.20 -21.78 -15.62
N ILE A 130 -18.99 -21.30 -15.32
CA ILE A 130 -18.12 -20.67 -16.33
C ILE A 130 -17.66 -21.74 -17.33
N LYS A 131 -18.44 -21.91 -18.40
CA LYS A 131 -18.14 -22.80 -19.52
C LYS A 131 -16.92 -22.30 -20.28
N ALA A 132 -16.03 -23.23 -20.65
CA ALA A 132 -14.86 -22.96 -21.45
C ALA A 132 -15.24 -22.80 -22.93
N PHE A 133 -15.86 -21.69 -23.30
CA PHE A 133 -16.08 -21.36 -24.70
C PHE A 133 -14.77 -20.89 -25.33
N ARG A 134 -14.17 -21.73 -26.18
CA ARG A 134 -12.88 -21.44 -26.84
C ARG A 134 -12.96 -20.29 -27.86
N ARG A 135 -14.12 -20.09 -28.49
CA ARG A 135 -14.30 -19.07 -29.56
C ARG A 135 -14.50 -17.66 -29.02
N PHE A 136 -15.23 -17.50 -27.91
CA PHE A 136 -15.51 -16.21 -27.28
C PHE A 136 -15.25 -16.31 -25.78
N ILE A 137 -14.06 -15.88 -25.35
CA ILE A 137 -13.66 -15.92 -23.94
C ILE A 137 -14.25 -14.71 -23.22
N SER A 138 -15.11 -14.95 -22.23
CA SER A 138 -15.71 -13.88 -21.44
C SER A 138 -14.67 -13.14 -20.59
N PRO A 139 -14.89 -11.85 -20.24
CA PRO A 139 -13.96 -11.09 -19.39
C PRO A 139 -13.71 -11.79 -18.05
N LEU A 140 -14.77 -12.31 -17.42
CA LEU A 140 -14.67 -13.05 -16.16
C LEU A 140 -13.83 -14.33 -16.30
N ARG A 141 -13.91 -15.03 -17.45
CA ARG A 141 -13.07 -16.19 -17.72
C ARG A 141 -11.59 -15.81 -17.86
N ARG A 142 -11.27 -14.70 -18.52
CA ARG A 142 -9.87 -14.22 -18.63
C ARG A 142 -9.30 -13.86 -17.25
N ILE A 143 -10.11 -13.25 -16.39
CA ILE A 143 -9.74 -13.00 -14.99
C ILE A 143 -9.53 -14.32 -14.25
N ALA A 144 -10.44 -15.29 -14.42
CA ALA A 144 -10.32 -16.61 -13.83
C ALA A 144 -9.03 -17.32 -14.25
N ASP A 145 -8.67 -17.24 -15.54
CA ASP A 145 -7.47 -17.86 -16.09
C ASP A 145 -6.18 -17.21 -15.55
N ALA A 146 -6.16 -15.89 -15.35
CA ALA A 146 -5.03 -15.19 -14.75
C ALA A 146 -4.94 -15.34 -13.22
N CYS A 147 -6.06 -15.60 -12.55
CA CYS A 147 -6.14 -15.79 -11.10
C CYS A 147 -6.19 -17.27 -10.68
N LYS A 148 -5.77 -18.20 -11.56
CA LYS A 148 -5.80 -19.65 -11.31
C LYS A 148 -5.04 -20.08 -10.06
N GLU A 149 -3.93 -19.41 -9.79
CA GLU A 149 -3.03 -19.68 -8.65
C GLU A 149 -3.59 -19.22 -7.30
N LEU A 150 -4.65 -18.39 -7.31
CA LEU A 150 -5.27 -17.94 -6.07
C LEU A 150 -6.02 -19.09 -5.40
N PRO A 151 -5.91 -19.21 -4.06
CA PRO A 151 -6.46 -20.35 -3.31
C PRO A 151 -7.98 -20.23 -3.16
N ARG A 152 -8.75 -20.70 -4.16
CA ARG A 152 -10.21 -20.53 -4.27
C ARG A 152 -11.00 -21.10 -3.09
N ASP A 153 -10.66 -22.31 -2.66
CA ASP A 153 -11.46 -23.07 -1.69
C ASP A 153 -11.04 -22.85 -0.24
N ALA A 154 -9.91 -22.17 -0.02
CA ALA A 154 -9.40 -21.85 1.30
C ALA A 154 -9.70 -20.41 1.74
N MET A 155 -10.40 -19.59 0.93
CA MET A 155 -10.68 -18.20 1.29
C MET A 155 -11.77 -18.12 2.38
N GLU A 156 -11.64 -17.13 3.27
CA GLU A 156 -12.68 -16.82 4.24
C GLU A 156 -14.01 -16.44 3.58
N THR A 157 -15.11 -16.71 4.29
CA THR A 157 -16.45 -16.27 3.88
C THR A 157 -16.83 -14.98 4.61
N ILE A 158 -17.17 -13.95 3.85
CA ILE A 158 -17.57 -12.62 4.30
C ILE A 158 -19.03 -12.40 3.90
N GLN A 159 -19.88 -12.29 4.90
CA GLN A 159 -21.29 -11.91 4.77
C GLN A 159 -21.43 -10.42 4.48
N PRO A 160 -22.52 -10.00 3.79
CA PRO A 160 -22.83 -8.58 3.58
C PRO A 160 -22.92 -7.77 4.88
N PHE A 161 -23.41 -8.38 5.95
CA PHE A 161 -23.46 -7.79 7.29
C PHE A 161 -22.82 -8.77 8.28
N ALA A 162 -21.87 -8.29 9.07
CA ALA A 162 -21.25 -9.10 10.13
C ALA A 162 -22.23 -9.35 11.29
N LEU A 163 -23.05 -8.35 11.59
CA LEU A 163 -24.07 -8.30 12.64
C LEU A 163 -25.31 -7.62 12.07
N ALA A 164 -26.49 -7.91 12.61
CA ALA A 164 -27.70 -7.21 12.19
C ALA A 164 -27.61 -5.70 12.52
N PRO A 165 -28.26 -4.81 11.74
CA PRO A 165 -28.19 -3.36 11.98
C PRO A 165 -28.67 -2.91 13.36
N TRP A 166 -29.61 -3.66 13.97
CA TRP A 166 -30.21 -3.36 15.27
C TRP A 166 -29.48 -4.00 16.46
N GLU A 167 -28.50 -4.89 16.23
CA GLU A 167 -27.74 -5.48 17.32
C GLU A 167 -26.85 -4.44 18.03
N GLU A 168 -26.78 -4.50 19.36
CA GLU A 168 -25.94 -3.58 20.13
C GLU A 168 -24.46 -3.79 19.82
N ARG A 169 -23.75 -2.72 19.44
CA ARG A 169 -22.31 -2.76 19.15
C ARG A 169 -21.50 -2.64 20.43
N MET A 170 -20.39 -3.37 20.48
CA MET A 170 -19.45 -3.24 21.57
C MET A 170 -18.74 -1.89 21.50
N GLN A 171 -18.68 -1.15 22.60
CA GLN A 171 -17.83 0.04 22.66
C GLN A 171 -16.38 -0.38 22.90
N ALA A 172 -15.51 -0.08 21.93
CA ALA A 172 -14.07 -0.24 22.08
C ALA A 172 -13.47 1.06 22.62
N ILE A 173 -12.91 1.01 23.82
CA ILE A 173 -12.22 2.14 24.42
C ILE A 173 -10.80 2.18 23.84
N LEU A 174 -10.45 3.28 23.19
CA LEU A 174 -9.13 3.47 22.56
C LEU A 174 -8.26 4.33 23.48
N GLY A 175 -7.39 3.71 24.28
CA GLY A 175 -6.44 4.46 25.11
C GLY A 175 -5.24 4.97 24.29
N GLY A 176 -4.67 6.13 24.62
CA GLY A 176 -3.50 6.68 23.91
C GLY A 176 -3.47 8.19 23.69
N GLN A 177 -4.29 8.96 24.42
CA GLN A 177 -4.04 10.39 24.66
C GLN A 177 -3.55 10.53 26.10
N GLU A 178 -2.43 11.23 26.32
CA GLU A 178 -1.94 11.52 27.67
C GLU A 178 -2.99 12.37 28.41
N GLY A 179 -3.55 11.84 29.50
CA GLY A 179 -4.60 12.50 30.28
C GLY A 179 -5.26 11.58 31.32
N GLU A 180 -6.08 12.17 32.20
CA GLU A 180 -6.73 11.48 33.33
C GLU A 180 -7.64 10.30 32.92
N GLU A 181 -8.22 10.34 31.71
CA GLU A 181 -9.05 9.25 31.19
C GLU A 181 -8.23 7.97 30.92
N ASP A 182 -7.01 8.11 30.41
CA ASP A 182 -6.13 6.98 30.10
C ASP A 182 -5.67 6.27 31.38
N ASP A 183 -5.49 7.01 32.47
CA ASP A 183 -5.13 6.45 33.77
C ASP A 183 -6.32 5.71 34.41
N LYS A 184 -7.54 6.22 34.27
CA LYS A 184 -8.76 5.48 34.64
C LYS A 184 -8.95 4.19 33.82
N ILE A 185 -8.59 4.21 32.54
CA ILE A 185 -8.62 3.04 31.66
C ILE A 185 -7.58 2.00 32.10
N LYS A 186 -6.37 2.43 32.44
CA LYS A 186 -5.31 1.55 32.97
C LYS A 186 -5.69 0.98 34.34
N GLU A 187 -6.30 1.76 35.23
CA GLU A 187 -6.84 1.32 36.51
C GLU A 187 -7.91 0.22 36.32
N LEU A 188 -8.85 0.43 35.39
CA LEU A 188 -9.84 -0.59 35.04
C LEU A 188 -9.20 -1.86 34.46
N ALA A 189 -8.12 -1.73 33.68
CA ALA A 189 -7.36 -2.87 33.18
C ALA A 189 -6.51 -3.58 34.26
N LYS A 190 -6.18 -2.88 35.36
CA LYS A 190 -5.46 -3.43 36.54
C LYS A 190 -6.40 -4.00 37.60
N ALA A 191 -7.69 -3.67 37.56
CA ALA A 191 -8.70 -4.04 38.55
C ALA A 191 -8.65 -5.54 38.92
N GLY A 192 -8.26 -5.82 40.17
CA GLY A 192 -8.03 -7.16 40.68
C GLY A 192 -9.25 -8.08 40.66
N TRP A 193 -10.44 -7.49 40.79
CA TRP A 193 -11.74 -8.16 40.87
C TRP A 193 -12.34 -8.54 39.50
N ALA A 194 -11.84 -7.96 38.41
CA ALA A 194 -12.32 -8.25 37.06
C ALA A 194 -11.56 -9.42 36.43
N VAL A 195 -12.27 -10.21 35.60
CA VAL A 195 -11.65 -11.20 34.72
C VAL A 195 -10.95 -10.44 33.60
N ARG A 196 -9.68 -10.75 33.37
CA ARG A 196 -8.84 -10.02 32.41
C ARG A 196 -8.32 -10.94 31.34
N ILE A 197 -8.57 -10.59 30.09
CA ILE A 197 -8.03 -11.26 28.92
C ILE A 197 -7.08 -10.27 28.26
N ALA A 198 -5.80 -10.61 28.12
CA ALA A 198 -4.90 -9.85 27.26
C ALA A 198 -4.56 -10.67 26.02
N THR A 199 -4.55 -10.02 24.87
CA THR A 199 -4.26 -10.64 23.58
C THR A 199 -3.18 -9.87 22.84
N SER A 200 -2.41 -10.60 22.05
CA SER A 200 -1.40 -10.03 21.16
C SER A 200 -1.20 -10.93 19.94
N SER A 201 -0.68 -10.32 18.88
CA SER A 201 -0.27 -10.98 17.64
C SER A 201 1.22 -10.76 17.36
N SER A 202 1.78 -11.66 16.57
CA SER A 202 3.14 -11.61 16.04
C SER A 202 3.14 -12.06 14.58
N ALA A 203 3.96 -11.43 13.75
CA ALA A 203 4.28 -11.90 12.41
C ALA A 203 5.79 -11.83 12.20
N ARG A 204 6.45 -12.99 12.20
CA ARG A 204 7.91 -13.16 12.12
C ARG A 204 8.20 -14.53 11.51
N ASN A 205 9.38 -14.70 10.91
CA ASN A 205 9.83 -15.99 10.36
C ASN A 205 8.81 -16.62 9.39
N ASP A 206 8.15 -15.79 8.57
CA ASP A 206 7.06 -16.20 7.66
C ASP A 206 5.84 -16.86 8.32
N LEU A 207 5.73 -16.75 9.64
CA LEU A 207 4.62 -17.24 10.45
C LEU A 207 3.84 -16.08 11.04
N VAL A 208 2.54 -16.30 11.21
CA VAL A 208 1.62 -15.42 11.93
C VAL A 208 1.05 -16.18 13.13
N GLY A 209 1.35 -15.67 14.31
CA GLY A 209 0.97 -16.26 15.58
C GLY A 209 0.07 -15.35 16.39
N MET A 210 -0.78 -15.98 17.20
CA MET A 210 -1.59 -15.33 18.22
C MET A 210 -1.20 -15.84 19.59
N GLY A 211 -1.25 -14.95 20.57
CA GLY A 211 -1.03 -15.28 21.97
C GLY A 211 -1.98 -14.51 22.85
N GLY A 212 -2.31 -15.11 23.98
CA GLY A 212 -3.11 -14.44 24.99
C GLY A 212 -2.93 -15.04 26.35
N THR A 213 -3.42 -14.31 27.33
CA THR A 213 -3.45 -14.75 28.71
C THR A 213 -4.79 -14.38 29.31
N VAL A 214 -5.39 -15.34 29.99
CA VAL A 214 -6.62 -15.19 30.73
C VAL A 214 -6.27 -15.22 32.21
N ARG A 215 -6.74 -14.21 32.95
CA ARG A 215 -6.57 -14.13 34.40
C ARG A 215 -7.93 -13.99 35.05
N ILE A 216 -8.30 -15.03 35.80
CA ILE A 216 -9.52 -15.07 36.60
C ILE A 216 -9.16 -14.75 38.07
N PRO A 217 -9.96 -13.93 38.78
CA PRO A 217 -9.72 -13.65 40.20
C PRO A 217 -9.73 -14.92 41.07
N ILE A 218 -8.89 -14.93 42.11
CA ILE A 218 -8.70 -16.09 43.01
C ILE A 218 -10.00 -16.46 43.73
N SER A 219 -10.87 -15.49 44.03
CA SER A 219 -12.20 -15.72 44.62
C SER A 219 -13.11 -16.64 43.80
N LEU A 220 -12.77 -16.90 42.53
CA LEU A 220 -13.51 -17.80 41.63
C LEU A 220 -12.79 -19.14 41.36
N ALA A 221 -11.48 -19.21 41.61
CA ALA A 221 -10.67 -20.38 41.29
C ALA A 221 -10.74 -21.38 42.46
N ARG A 222 -11.64 -22.38 42.37
CA ARG A 222 -11.83 -23.40 43.42
C ARG A 222 -10.62 -24.31 43.66
N ALA A 223 -9.58 -24.25 42.84
CA ALA A 223 -8.28 -24.87 43.07
C ALA A 223 -7.21 -23.98 42.43
N GLY A 224 -6.08 -23.80 43.13
CA GLY A 224 -5.07 -22.79 42.84
C GLY A 224 -4.66 -22.63 41.37
N LYS A 225 -4.51 -21.35 41.00
CA LYS A 225 -3.79 -20.81 39.82
C LYS A 225 -4.43 -21.12 38.47
N ILE A 226 -5.03 -20.11 37.83
CA ILE A 226 -5.33 -20.22 36.39
C ILE A 226 -4.97 -18.88 35.71
N ILE A 227 -3.67 -18.68 35.51
CA ILE A 227 -3.17 -17.90 34.38
C ILE A 227 -3.10 -18.89 33.24
N GLU A 228 -4.14 -18.95 32.41
CA GLU A 228 -4.08 -19.73 31.18
C GLU A 228 -3.44 -18.85 30.11
N THR A 229 -2.18 -19.16 29.78
CA THR A 229 -1.52 -18.63 28.61
C THR A 229 -1.78 -19.55 27.44
N PHE A 230 -2.20 -19.00 26.31
CA PHE A 230 -2.32 -19.74 25.07
C PHE A 230 -1.45 -19.11 23.99
N SER A 231 -0.91 -19.96 23.13
CA SER A 231 -0.02 -19.62 22.03
C SER A 231 -0.38 -20.52 20.87
N VAL A 232 -0.79 -19.94 19.74
CA VAL A 232 -1.24 -20.69 18.56
C VAL A 232 -0.72 -20.03 17.29
N THR A 233 -0.11 -20.84 16.43
CA THR A 233 0.30 -20.42 15.08
C THR A 233 -0.87 -20.52 14.13
N LEU A 234 -1.36 -19.37 13.66
CA LEU A 234 -2.57 -19.30 12.83
C LEU A 234 -2.30 -19.76 11.39
N GLY A 235 -1.14 -19.41 10.84
CA GLY A 235 -0.83 -19.62 9.43
C GLY A 235 0.49 -18.95 9.05
N THR A 236 0.78 -18.91 7.74
CA THR A 236 1.93 -18.16 7.22
C THR A 236 1.58 -16.68 7.01
N THR A 237 2.61 -15.84 6.82
CA THR A 237 2.46 -14.42 6.43
C THR A 237 1.82 -14.24 5.05
N GLU A 238 1.78 -15.30 4.25
CA GLU A 238 1.10 -15.31 2.95
C GLU A 238 -0.42 -15.51 3.06
N GLU A 239 -0.89 -16.06 4.19
CA GLU A 239 -2.28 -16.47 4.39
C GLU A 239 -3.01 -15.55 5.37
N HIS A 240 -2.31 -15.10 6.42
CA HIS A 240 -2.87 -14.31 7.50
C HIS A 240 -2.06 -13.04 7.74
N ASN A 241 -2.66 -12.11 8.48
CA ASN A 241 -1.97 -10.90 8.95
C ASN A 241 -2.14 -10.76 10.47
N PRO A 242 -1.29 -9.94 11.12
CA PRO A 242 -1.38 -9.72 12.58
C PRO A 242 -2.77 -9.31 13.06
N TYR A 243 -3.50 -8.54 12.24
CA TYR A 243 -4.87 -8.13 12.55
C TYR A 243 -5.83 -9.32 12.66
N THR A 244 -5.82 -10.26 11.70
CA THR A 244 -6.64 -11.47 11.77
C THR A 244 -6.23 -12.39 12.92
N ALA A 245 -4.93 -12.44 13.25
CA ALA A 245 -4.42 -13.19 14.39
C ALA A 245 -4.89 -12.60 15.72
N GLU A 246 -4.93 -11.27 15.85
CA GLU A 246 -5.47 -10.64 17.06
C GLU A 246 -6.95 -10.94 17.25
N LEU A 247 -7.76 -10.89 16.18
CA LEU A 247 -9.18 -11.25 16.26
C LEU A 247 -9.37 -12.71 16.68
N ALA A 248 -8.59 -13.62 16.10
CA ALA A 248 -8.59 -15.03 16.49
C ALA A 248 -8.17 -15.21 17.97
N ALA A 249 -7.20 -14.41 18.46
CA ALA A 249 -6.75 -14.42 19.84
C ALA A 249 -7.87 -14.04 20.82
N ILE A 250 -8.64 -13.00 20.48
CA ILE A 250 -9.76 -12.53 21.31
C ILE A 250 -10.87 -13.59 21.32
N ALA A 251 -11.20 -14.15 20.15
CA ALA A 251 -12.19 -15.22 20.05
C ALA A 251 -11.79 -16.44 20.90
N LEU A 252 -10.52 -16.84 20.84
CA LEU A 252 -10.00 -17.97 21.61
C LEU A 252 -9.94 -17.66 23.12
N GLY A 253 -9.51 -16.45 23.50
CA GLY A 253 -9.48 -16.03 24.90
C GLY A 253 -10.87 -16.01 25.55
N LEU A 254 -11.90 -15.65 24.80
CA LEU A 254 -13.30 -15.73 25.26
C LEU A 254 -13.80 -17.17 25.41
N LYS A 255 -13.33 -18.09 24.55
CA LYS A 255 -13.67 -19.53 24.63
C LYS A 255 -13.04 -20.24 25.82
N TYR A 256 -11.92 -19.75 26.34
CA TYR A 256 -11.29 -20.28 27.55
C TYR A 256 -11.94 -19.81 28.86
N LEU A 257 -12.93 -18.91 28.78
CA LEU A 257 -13.65 -18.51 29.98
C LEU A 257 -14.57 -19.65 30.44
N PRO A 258 -14.51 -20.07 31.72
CA PRO A 258 -15.48 -20.99 32.27
C PRO A 258 -16.86 -20.32 32.37
N GLU A 259 -17.89 -21.11 32.66
CA GLU A 259 -19.21 -20.58 32.98
C GLU A 259 -19.13 -19.69 34.23
N MET A 260 -19.42 -18.40 34.06
CA MET A 260 -19.35 -17.39 35.10
C MET A 260 -20.54 -16.44 34.97
N LYS A 261 -21.06 -15.95 36.10
CA LYS A 261 -22.22 -15.05 36.14
C LYS A 261 -21.90 -13.77 36.89
N TYR A 262 -22.54 -12.67 36.45
CA TYR A 262 -22.48 -11.36 37.12
C TYR A 262 -21.06 -10.79 37.31
N ARG A 263 -20.15 -10.97 36.36
CA ARG A 263 -18.78 -10.46 36.40
C ARG A 263 -18.51 -9.38 35.37
N VAL A 264 -17.47 -8.59 35.62
CA VAL A 264 -16.90 -7.68 34.63
C VAL A 264 -15.70 -8.35 33.99
N ILE A 265 -15.73 -8.43 32.66
CA ILE A 265 -14.69 -9.02 31.82
C ILE A 265 -14.04 -7.89 31.04
N VAL A 266 -12.74 -7.71 31.22
CA VAL A 266 -11.94 -6.70 30.52
C VAL A 266 -11.05 -7.40 29.51
N ILE A 267 -11.31 -7.15 28.23
CA ILE A 267 -10.49 -7.61 27.11
C ILE A 267 -9.52 -6.48 26.76
N VAL A 268 -8.25 -6.80 26.75
CA VAL A 268 -7.16 -5.89 26.43
C VAL A 268 -6.50 -6.40 25.15
N THR A 269 -6.47 -5.56 24.11
CA THR A 269 -5.82 -5.87 22.84
C THR A 269 -4.68 -4.90 22.56
N SER A 270 -3.62 -5.43 21.94
CA SER A 270 -2.47 -4.66 21.49
C SER A 270 -2.69 -4.00 20.11
N ASN A 271 -3.72 -4.43 19.38
CA ASN A 271 -3.97 -4.02 18.00
C ASN A 271 -5.17 -3.07 17.86
N LYS A 272 -4.89 -1.80 17.54
CA LYS A 272 -5.91 -0.76 17.39
C LYS A 272 -6.95 -1.10 16.34
N SER A 273 -6.50 -1.66 15.21
CA SER A 273 -7.37 -2.02 14.09
C SER A 273 -8.34 -3.12 14.47
N ALA A 274 -7.91 -4.09 15.29
CA ALA A 274 -8.79 -5.16 15.79
C ALA A 274 -9.87 -4.59 16.73
N ALA A 275 -9.49 -3.70 17.65
CA ALA A 275 -10.45 -3.02 18.52
C ALA A 275 -11.48 -2.19 17.74
N GLN A 276 -11.03 -1.41 16.75
CA GLN A 276 -11.91 -0.62 15.89
C GLN A 276 -12.84 -1.52 15.05
N ALA A 277 -12.33 -2.65 14.54
CA ALA A 277 -13.13 -3.58 13.75
C ALA A 277 -14.20 -4.30 14.58
N ILE A 278 -13.92 -4.61 15.85
CA ILE A 278 -14.93 -5.15 16.79
C ILE A 278 -15.93 -4.06 17.15
N GLY A 279 -15.49 -2.82 17.37
CA GLY A 279 -16.38 -1.72 17.71
C GLY A 279 -17.33 -1.30 16.58
N ASN A 280 -16.89 -1.43 15.33
CA ASN A 280 -17.73 -1.19 14.14
C ASN A 280 -17.54 -2.30 13.09
N PRO A 281 -18.20 -3.46 13.24
CA PRO A 281 -18.10 -4.57 12.30
C PRO A 281 -18.70 -4.23 10.92
N ARG A 282 -17.91 -4.38 9.85
CA ARG A 282 -18.33 -4.19 8.46
C ARG A 282 -17.98 -5.44 7.62
N GLN A 283 -17.88 -5.26 6.29
CA GLN A 283 -17.47 -6.28 5.32
C GLN A 283 -15.93 -6.39 5.21
N GLN A 284 -15.26 -6.65 6.34
CA GLN A 284 -13.80 -6.78 6.39
C GLN A 284 -13.32 -8.24 6.51
N SER A 285 -12.02 -8.46 6.32
CA SER A 285 -11.37 -9.72 6.67
C SER A 285 -11.43 -10.00 8.17
N GLY A 286 -11.40 -11.29 8.53
CA GLY A 286 -11.55 -11.77 9.90
C GLY A 286 -13.00 -11.72 10.40
N GLN A 287 -13.99 -11.53 9.52
CA GLN A 287 -15.40 -11.41 9.92
C GLN A 287 -15.90 -12.64 10.67
N GLY A 288 -15.43 -13.84 10.31
CA GLY A 288 -15.74 -15.08 11.05
C GLY A 288 -15.34 -14.97 12.53
N HIS A 289 -14.13 -14.52 12.81
CA HIS A 289 -13.67 -14.30 14.20
C HIS A 289 -14.47 -13.20 14.90
N ILE A 290 -14.84 -12.12 14.20
CA ILE A 290 -15.69 -11.07 14.80
C ILE A 290 -17.04 -11.65 15.21
N ARG A 291 -17.66 -12.48 14.37
CA ARG A 291 -18.92 -13.14 14.71
C ARG A 291 -18.76 -14.07 15.91
N GLU A 292 -17.71 -14.90 15.93
CA GLU A 292 -17.42 -15.76 17.10
C GLU A 292 -17.23 -14.95 18.39
N ILE A 293 -16.61 -13.77 18.32
CA ILE A 293 -16.45 -12.86 19.47
C ILE A 293 -17.83 -12.35 19.93
N TYR A 294 -18.66 -11.88 19.01
CA TYR A 294 -19.99 -11.38 19.36
C TYR A 294 -20.91 -12.48 19.90
N ASP A 295 -20.88 -13.68 19.32
CA ASP A 295 -21.62 -14.85 19.81
C ASP A 295 -21.19 -15.22 21.25
N ALA A 296 -19.88 -15.18 21.53
CA ALA A 296 -19.34 -15.43 22.87
C ALA A 296 -19.72 -14.33 23.87
N ILE A 297 -19.65 -13.06 23.46
CA ILE A 297 -20.06 -11.92 24.28
C ILE A 297 -21.55 -11.97 24.59
N GLU A 298 -22.39 -12.32 23.62
CA GLU A 298 -23.83 -12.41 23.82
C GLU A 298 -24.18 -13.49 24.86
N LYS A 299 -23.52 -14.65 24.80
CA LYS A 299 -23.64 -15.70 25.83
C LYS A 299 -23.26 -15.17 27.22
N LEU A 300 -22.11 -14.50 27.31
CA LEU A 300 -21.65 -13.91 28.58
C LEU A 300 -22.60 -12.82 29.10
N LYS A 301 -23.20 -12.02 28.22
CA LYS A 301 -24.21 -11.02 28.58
C LYS A 301 -25.49 -11.66 29.13
N ARG A 302 -25.96 -12.77 28.54
CA ARG A 302 -27.13 -13.52 29.05
C ARG A 302 -26.91 -14.03 30.47
N ASP A 303 -25.67 -14.37 30.82
CA ASP A 303 -25.25 -14.75 32.17
C ASP A 303 -25.05 -13.56 33.13
N GLY A 304 -25.45 -12.35 32.74
CA GLY A 304 -25.36 -11.13 33.54
C GLY A 304 -23.97 -10.51 33.59
N ASN A 305 -23.03 -10.95 32.75
CA ASN A 305 -21.68 -10.39 32.71
C ASN A 305 -21.62 -9.10 31.88
N ARG A 306 -20.72 -8.19 32.26
CA ARG A 306 -20.42 -6.96 31.50
C ARG A 306 -19.04 -7.10 30.85
N VAL A 307 -19.00 -7.03 29.53
CA VAL A 307 -17.73 -7.12 28.77
C VAL A 307 -17.29 -5.73 28.30
N ARG A 308 -16.02 -5.38 28.53
CA ARG A 308 -15.40 -4.15 28.05
C ARG A 308 -14.18 -4.48 27.20
N LEU A 309 -14.05 -3.84 26.04
CA LEU A 309 -12.89 -3.98 25.17
C LEU A 309 -12.06 -2.70 25.23
N ILE A 310 -10.78 -2.86 25.54
CA ILE A 310 -9.81 -1.77 25.69
C ILE A 310 -8.64 -2.04 24.76
N TRP A 311 -8.34 -1.07 23.90
CA TRP A 311 -7.07 -1.03 23.20
C TRP A 311 -6.06 -0.23 24.01
N LEU A 312 -4.87 -0.80 24.14
CA LEU A 312 -3.71 -0.14 24.73
C LEU A 312 -2.48 -0.41 23.85
N PRO A 313 -1.55 0.55 23.74
CA PRO A 313 -0.32 0.35 22.99
C PRO A 313 0.48 -0.83 23.55
N SER A 314 1.21 -1.53 22.67
CA SER A 314 1.98 -2.75 23.00
C SER A 314 3.06 -2.53 24.07
N ASP A 315 3.51 -1.29 24.27
CA ASP A 315 4.54 -0.92 25.23
C ASP A 315 3.98 -0.59 26.63
N SER A 316 2.69 -0.89 26.88
CA SER A 316 2.11 -0.63 28.20
C SER A 316 2.78 -1.47 29.30
N GLU A 317 2.85 -0.91 30.51
CA GLU A 317 3.46 -1.54 31.70
C GLU A 317 2.68 -2.76 32.24
N LEU A 318 1.56 -3.13 31.61
CA LEU A 318 0.72 -4.21 32.09
C LEU A 318 1.41 -5.57 31.91
N LYS A 319 1.74 -6.21 33.04
CA LYS A 319 2.36 -7.55 33.09
C LYS A 319 1.59 -8.59 32.26
N ILE A 320 0.25 -8.51 32.24
CA ILE A 320 -0.62 -9.40 31.48
C ILE A 320 -0.43 -9.23 29.95
N GLN A 321 -0.25 -8.01 29.45
CA GLN A 321 0.04 -7.79 28.03
C GLN A 321 1.44 -8.28 27.64
N ARG A 322 2.44 -8.05 28.51
CA ARG A 322 3.81 -8.56 28.27
C ARG A 322 3.80 -10.08 28.10
N ILE A 323 3.04 -10.79 28.93
CA ILE A 323 2.85 -12.25 28.81
C ILE A 323 2.16 -12.59 27.48
N ALA A 324 1.04 -11.94 27.13
CA ALA A 324 0.38 -12.17 25.84
C ALA A 324 1.32 -11.96 24.66
N LYS A 325 2.18 -10.93 24.72
CA LYS A 325 3.17 -10.64 23.68
C LYS A 325 4.25 -11.71 23.58
N MET A 326 4.73 -12.22 24.71
CA MET A 326 5.68 -13.34 24.74
C MET A 326 5.05 -14.60 24.14
N SER A 327 3.82 -14.94 24.54
CA SER A 327 3.09 -16.08 23.96
C SER A 327 2.89 -15.93 22.45
N ALA A 328 2.54 -14.73 21.97
CA ALA A 328 2.39 -14.48 20.53
C ALA A 328 3.73 -14.63 19.77
N ARG A 329 4.86 -14.25 20.39
CA ARG A 329 6.19 -14.44 19.81
C ARG A 329 6.58 -15.91 19.76
N HIS A 330 6.26 -16.67 20.80
CA HIS A 330 6.50 -18.11 20.87
C HIS A 330 5.77 -18.85 19.73
N ALA A 331 4.53 -18.44 19.41
CA ALA A 331 3.78 -18.95 18.24
C ALA A 331 4.43 -18.62 16.87
N THR A 332 5.48 -17.82 16.82
CA THR A 332 6.22 -17.45 15.59
C THR A 332 7.69 -17.83 15.65
N GLU A 333 8.07 -18.73 16.56
CA GLU A 333 9.43 -19.28 16.59
C GLU A 333 9.72 -20.10 15.32
N PRO A 334 11.00 -20.19 14.91
CA PRO A 334 11.40 -21.03 13.79
C PRO A 334 10.91 -22.48 13.98
N TYR A 335 10.51 -23.12 12.88
CA TYR A 335 10.09 -24.54 12.82
C TYR A 335 8.74 -24.88 13.48
N VAL A 336 8.00 -23.90 13.99
CA VAL A 336 6.63 -24.13 14.48
C VAL A 336 5.70 -24.42 13.30
N THR A 337 4.87 -25.46 13.42
CA THR A 337 3.95 -25.86 12.36
C THR A 337 2.65 -25.06 12.42
N PRO A 338 2.18 -24.48 11.31
CA PRO A 338 0.90 -23.77 11.28
C PRO A 338 -0.29 -24.69 11.53
N ARG A 339 -1.34 -24.14 12.15
CA ARG A 339 -2.63 -24.82 12.28
C ARG A 339 -3.20 -25.13 10.89
N ARG A 340 -3.45 -26.42 10.60
CA ARG A 340 -4.08 -26.84 9.34
C ARG A 340 -5.55 -26.40 9.29
N GLY A 341 -6.00 -25.99 8.11
CA GLY A 341 -7.41 -25.71 7.82
C GLY A 341 -7.89 -24.30 8.13
N ALA A 342 -7.02 -23.37 8.50
CA ALA A 342 -7.40 -21.97 8.68
C ALA A 342 -7.78 -21.33 7.32
N SER A 343 -8.87 -20.58 7.30
CA SER A 343 -9.29 -19.84 6.11
C SER A 343 -8.37 -18.65 5.86
N LYS A 344 -7.86 -18.53 4.65
CA LYS A 344 -6.95 -17.46 4.21
C LYS A 344 -7.68 -16.12 4.17
N ALA A 345 -7.03 -15.10 4.72
CA ALA A 345 -7.60 -13.77 4.83
C ALA A 345 -7.59 -13.05 3.47
N LYS A 346 -8.76 -12.53 3.05
CA LYS A 346 -8.94 -11.75 1.82
C LYS A 346 -7.94 -10.60 1.70
N THR A 347 -7.73 -9.85 2.79
CA THR A 347 -6.78 -8.73 2.80
C THR A 347 -5.35 -9.17 2.50
N THR A 348 -4.93 -10.34 3.00
CA THR A 348 -3.57 -10.86 2.80
C THR A 348 -3.36 -11.31 1.36
N ILE A 349 -4.36 -12.01 0.80
CA ILE A 349 -4.38 -12.40 -0.62
C ILE A 349 -4.27 -11.15 -1.51
N LEU A 350 -5.09 -10.13 -1.27
CA LEU A 350 -5.06 -8.90 -2.07
C LEU A 350 -3.75 -8.12 -1.91
N SER A 351 -3.17 -8.07 -0.71
CA SER A 351 -1.87 -7.44 -0.51
C SER A 351 -0.75 -8.18 -1.25
N ARG A 352 -0.80 -9.52 -1.29
CA ARG A 352 0.17 -10.34 -2.02
C ARG A 352 0.03 -10.13 -3.52
N THR A 353 -1.19 -10.19 -4.06
CA THR A 353 -1.42 -9.91 -5.48
C THR A 353 -0.92 -8.52 -5.86
N ARG A 354 -1.14 -7.52 -5.00
CA ARG A 354 -0.61 -6.17 -5.19
C ARG A 354 0.91 -6.15 -5.19
N ALA A 355 1.57 -6.88 -4.29
CA ALA A 355 3.03 -6.97 -4.23
C ALA A 355 3.61 -7.69 -5.46
N ASN A 356 2.97 -8.75 -5.95
CA ASN A 356 3.37 -9.45 -7.19
C ASN A 356 3.33 -8.51 -8.40
N LEU A 357 2.21 -7.82 -8.60
CA LEU A 357 2.06 -6.82 -9.67
C LEU A 357 3.07 -5.67 -9.55
N GLN A 358 3.54 -5.34 -8.34
CA GLN A 358 4.60 -4.35 -8.13
C GLN A 358 6.00 -4.90 -8.42
N ARG A 359 6.23 -6.20 -8.26
CA ARG A 359 7.50 -6.85 -8.61
C ARG A 359 7.68 -7.00 -10.11
N GLU A 360 6.60 -7.24 -10.84
CA GLU A 360 6.59 -7.25 -12.31
C GLU A 360 6.77 -5.86 -12.94
N ARG A 361 6.92 -4.81 -12.12
CA ARG A 361 7.00 -3.44 -12.59
C ARG A 361 8.41 -3.15 -13.09
N GLU A 362 8.59 -3.29 -14.40
CA GLU A 362 9.83 -2.97 -15.08
C GLU A 362 9.60 -1.96 -16.19
N LEU A 363 10.63 -1.15 -16.48
CA LEU A 363 10.63 -0.34 -17.69
C LEU A 363 10.82 -1.26 -18.91
N PRO A 364 10.14 -1.01 -20.04
CA PRO A 364 10.38 -1.77 -21.26
C PRO A 364 11.83 -1.64 -21.74
N ASP A 365 12.33 -2.67 -22.40
CA ASP A 365 13.69 -2.68 -22.95
C ASP A 365 13.90 -1.53 -23.95
N GLY A 366 15.07 -0.90 -23.86
CA GLY A 366 15.41 0.28 -24.66
C GLY A 366 14.77 1.60 -24.22
N VAL A 367 13.81 1.59 -23.27
CA VAL A 367 13.17 2.81 -22.77
C VAL A 367 13.92 3.37 -21.56
N GLY A 368 14.15 4.69 -21.57
CA GLY A 368 14.67 5.43 -20.42
C GLY A 368 16.15 5.18 -20.11
N ARG A 369 17.01 4.99 -21.13
CA ARG A 369 18.45 4.74 -20.94
C ARG A 369 19.13 5.69 -19.95
N HIS A 370 18.87 7.00 -20.06
CA HIS A 370 19.39 8.00 -19.12
C HIS A 370 18.86 7.79 -17.70
N SER A 371 17.54 7.63 -17.53
CA SER A 371 16.93 7.39 -16.21
C SER A 371 17.42 6.11 -15.55
N ARG A 372 17.67 5.04 -16.31
CA ARG A 372 18.28 3.80 -15.79
C ARG A 372 19.74 4.00 -15.37
N LYS A 373 20.50 4.84 -16.09
CA LYS A 373 21.86 5.22 -15.71
C LYS A 373 21.86 6.02 -14.40
N VAL A 374 20.90 6.93 -14.24
CA VAL A 374 20.72 7.70 -13.00
C VAL A 374 20.27 6.78 -11.87
N ASP A 375 19.37 5.85 -12.14
CA ASP A 375 18.68 5.08 -11.11
C ASP A 375 18.41 3.64 -11.59
N SER A 376 19.29 2.73 -11.18
CA SER A 376 19.17 1.30 -11.49
C SER A 376 17.98 0.64 -10.79
N ALA A 377 17.46 1.25 -9.72
CA ALA A 377 16.30 0.75 -8.97
C ALA A 377 14.98 1.39 -9.42
N LEU A 378 14.95 2.09 -10.56
CA LEU A 378 13.74 2.67 -11.12
C LEU A 378 12.91 1.58 -11.84
N PRO A 379 11.62 1.39 -11.50
CA PRO A 379 10.80 2.15 -10.55
C PRO A 379 10.91 1.68 -9.09
N GLY A 380 11.09 2.61 -8.15
CA GLY A 380 11.20 2.29 -6.72
C GLY A 380 10.39 3.20 -5.80
N LYS A 381 10.22 2.81 -4.54
CA LYS A 381 9.51 3.61 -3.51
C LYS A 381 10.26 4.90 -3.12
N HIS A 382 11.58 4.93 -3.33
CA HIS A 382 12.41 6.09 -3.04
C HIS A 382 12.06 7.30 -3.92
N THR A 383 11.63 7.09 -5.17
CA THR A 383 11.17 8.18 -6.06
C THR A 383 10.03 8.99 -5.44
N ARG A 384 9.10 8.33 -4.74
CA ARG A 384 8.05 9.01 -3.99
C ARG A 384 8.63 9.92 -2.90
N LEU A 385 9.54 9.39 -2.09
CA LEU A 385 10.17 10.16 -1.00
C LEU A 385 10.95 11.35 -1.55
N LEU A 386 11.60 11.18 -2.70
CA LEU A 386 12.37 12.20 -3.40
C LEU A 386 11.49 13.39 -3.83
N TYR A 387 10.37 13.14 -4.51
CA TYR A 387 9.50 14.20 -5.01
C TYR A 387 8.51 14.74 -3.98
N ASP A 388 8.04 13.95 -3.00
CA ASP A 388 7.02 14.37 -2.04
C ASP A 388 7.52 15.49 -1.10
N GLN A 389 8.84 15.65 -0.96
CA GLN A 389 9.47 16.69 -0.14
C GLN A 389 9.78 17.99 -0.89
N LEU A 390 9.56 18.04 -2.20
CA LEU A 390 9.95 19.16 -3.05
C LEU A 390 8.74 20.01 -3.45
N PRO A 391 8.87 21.35 -3.50
CA PRO A 391 7.90 22.18 -4.18
C PRO A 391 7.90 21.88 -5.69
N TRP A 392 6.80 22.23 -6.36
CA TRP A 392 6.59 21.85 -7.77
C TRP A 392 7.71 22.30 -8.72
N LYS A 393 8.25 23.51 -8.54
CA LYS A 393 9.35 24.05 -9.37
C LYS A 393 10.62 23.20 -9.24
N GLU A 394 11.00 22.86 -8.02
CA GLU A 394 12.15 22.00 -7.71
C GLU A 394 11.96 20.59 -8.26
N ALA A 395 10.75 20.03 -8.12
CA ALA A 395 10.39 18.73 -8.68
C ALA A 395 10.52 18.71 -10.22
N SER A 396 10.08 19.76 -10.91
CA SER A 396 10.22 19.89 -12.37
C SER A 396 11.69 19.93 -12.80
N VAL A 397 12.52 20.71 -12.12
CA VAL A 397 13.97 20.77 -12.38
C VAL A 397 14.60 19.39 -12.18
N LEU A 398 14.29 18.71 -11.08
CA LEU A 398 14.79 17.36 -10.82
C LEU A 398 14.33 16.35 -11.88
N ALA A 399 13.06 16.40 -12.27
CA ALA A 399 12.51 15.52 -13.31
C ALA A 399 13.20 15.72 -14.67
N GLN A 400 13.53 16.96 -15.03
CA GLN A 400 14.33 17.24 -16.23
C GLN A 400 15.71 16.58 -16.17
N LEU A 401 16.42 16.74 -15.05
CA LEU A 401 17.76 16.17 -14.87
C LEU A 401 17.75 14.64 -14.84
N ARG A 402 16.76 14.04 -14.16
CA ARG A 402 16.60 12.58 -14.02
C ARG A 402 16.12 11.87 -15.28
N THR A 403 15.34 12.56 -16.12
CA THR A 403 14.89 12.01 -17.41
C THR A 403 15.89 12.24 -18.54
N GLY A 404 16.79 13.21 -18.37
CA GLY A 404 17.70 13.67 -19.42
C GLY A 404 17.00 14.54 -20.47
N MET A 405 15.68 14.69 -20.37
CA MET A 405 14.87 15.58 -21.17
C MET A 405 14.82 16.93 -20.45
N ALA A 406 15.83 17.76 -20.69
CA ALA A 406 16.05 19.04 -20.03
C ALA A 406 16.20 20.17 -21.05
N ARG A 407 16.03 21.44 -20.66
CA ARG A 407 16.31 22.61 -21.53
C ARG A 407 17.81 22.85 -21.80
N LEU A 408 18.51 21.79 -22.19
CA LEU A 408 19.92 21.79 -22.60
C LEU A 408 19.98 21.48 -24.09
N ASN A 409 20.92 22.09 -24.81
CA ASN A 409 21.06 21.98 -26.26
C ASN A 409 21.19 20.54 -26.73
N GLY A 410 21.79 19.66 -25.92
CA GLY A 410 21.90 18.23 -26.22
C GLY A 410 20.55 17.55 -26.49
N TYR A 411 19.51 17.91 -25.73
CA TYR A 411 18.15 17.41 -25.94
C TYR A 411 17.35 18.33 -26.89
N LEU A 412 17.49 19.65 -26.79
CA LEU A 412 16.76 20.59 -27.63
C LEU A 412 17.08 20.40 -29.13
N TYR A 413 18.32 20.08 -29.48
CA TYR A 413 18.71 19.73 -30.85
C TYR A 413 18.05 18.44 -31.34
N GLN A 414 17.94 17.41 -30.48
CA GLN A 414 17.28 16.13 -30.83
C GLN A 414 15.81 16.31 -31.21
N ILE A 415 15.14 17.32 -30.66
CA ILE A 415 13.75 17.65 -30.97
C ILE A 415 13.60 18.80 -31.97
N GLY A 416 14.70 19.28 -32.57
CA GLY A 416 14.69 20.37 -33.54
C GLY A 416 14.38 21.76 -32.96
N ALA A 417 14.44 21.94 -31.64
CA ALA A 417 14.18 23.20 -30.96
C ALA A 417 15.42 24.10 -30.81
N ALA A 418 16.62 23.57 -31.08
CA ALA A 418 17.87 24.31 -31.11
C ALA A 418 18.66 23.98 -32.38
N PRO A 419 19.45 24.93 -32.93
CA PRO A 419 20.22 24.73 -34.16
C PRO A 419 21.45 23.83 -33.96
N THR A 420 21.98 23.73 -32.74
CA THR A 420 23.17 22.92 -32.41
C THR A 420 22.98 22.20 -31.08
N ASP A 421 23.70 21.10 -30.86
CA ASP A 421 23.73 20.36 -29.60
C ASP A 421 24.89 20.77 -28.68
N GLU A 422 25.77 21.64 -29.16
CA GLU A 422 26.94 22.16 -28.44
C GLU A 422 26.55 23.08 -27.28
N CYS A 423 27.32 23.01 -26.21
CA CYS A 423 27.18 23.93 -25.09
C CYS A 423 27.72 25.32 -25.48
N PRO A 424 27.10 26.42 -25.03
CA PRO A 424 27.64 27.78 -25.22
C PRO A 424 29.05 28.00 -24.64
N CYS A 425 29.60 27.06 -23.86
CA CYS A 425 31.00 27.09 -23.42
C CYS A 425 32.00 26.61 -24.49
N GLY A 426 31.53 26.02 -25.60
CA GLY A 426 32.36 25.53 -26.71
C GLY A 426 33.12 24.23 -26.48
N GLN A 427 33.00 23.59 -25.31
CA GLN A 427 33.86 22.45 -24.94
C GLN A 427 33.28 21.07 -25.28
N ALA A 428 31.96 20.94 -25.30
CA ALA A 428 31.28 19.66 -25.52
C ALA A 428 29.79 19.87 -25.83
N LYS A 429 29.13 18.78 -26.24
CA LYS A 429 27.67 18.67 -26.26
C LYS A 429 27.07 19.02 -24.89
N GLU A 430 26.01 19.81 -24.87
CA GLU A 430 25.34 20.22 -23.63
C GLU A 430 24.45 19.09 -23.07
N THR A 431 25.06 18.14 -22.38
CA THR A 431 24.36 17.06 -21.65
C THR A 431 24.15 17.42 -20.18
N VAL A 432 23.29 16.67 -19.48
CA VAL A 432 23.12 16.81 -18.02
C VAL A 432 24.45 16.63 -17.28
N GLU A 433 25.28 15.66 -17.69
CA GLU A 433 26.60 15.45 -17.08
C GLU A 433 27.56 16.61 -17.34
N HIS A 434 27.59 17.15 -18.56
CA HIS A 434 28.40 18.32 -18.85
C HIS A 434 27.94 19.53 -18.03
N PHE A 435 26.63 19.80 -18.00
CA PHE A 435 26.02 20.85 -17.22
C PHE A 435 26.37 20.73 -15.72
N LEU A 436 26.10 19.55 -15.12
CA LEU A 436 26.27 19.28 -13.69
C LEU A 436 27.71 19.09 -13.23
N PHE A 437 28.65 18.65 -14.08
CA PHE A 437 30.03 18.39 -13.63
C PHE A 437 31.17 19.09 -14.39
N ARG A 438 31.00 19.51 -15.65
CA ARG A 438 32.13 19.93 -16.51
C ARG A 438 32.08 21.37 -17.05
N CYS A 439 30.89 21.95 -17.18
CA CYS A 439 30.73 23.24 -17.85
C CYS A 439 31.42 24.39 -17.10
N VAL A 440 32.43 25.00 -17.72
CA VAL A 440 33.21 26.12 -17.16
C VAL A 440 32.38 27.37 -16.87
N LYS A 441 31.30 27.58 -17.63
CA LYS A 441 30.39 28.74 -17.46
C LYS A 441 29.71 28.77 -16.09
N TRP A 442 29.50 27.60 -15.48
CA TRP A 442 28.76 27.47 -14.23
C TRP A 442 29.67 27.18 -13.03
N MET A 443 30.97 27.46 -13.11
CA MET A 443 31.91 27.16 -12.02
C MET A 443 31.56 27.87 -10.71
N ALA A 444 31.13 29.13 -10.76
CA ALA A 444 30.80 29.91 -9.57
C ALA A 444 29.60 29.31 -8.82
N GLN A 445 28.51 29.04 -9.54
CA GLN A 445 27.28 28.47 -9.00
C GLN A 445 27.49 27.03 -8.49
N ARG A 446 28.41 26.28 -9.12
CA ARG A 446 28.71 24.89 -8.77
C ARG A 446 29.48 24.76 -7.45
N LYS A 447 30.16 25.81 -6.98
CA LYS A 447 30.90 25.78 -5.70
C LYS A 447 29.99 25.39 -4.53
N GLU A 448 28.78 25.94 -4.45
CA GLU A 448 27.80 25.61 -3.40
C GLU A 448 27.38 24.13 -3.46
N MET A 449 27.11 23.60 -4.65
CA MET A 449 26.77 22.19 -4.85
C MET A 449 27.94 21.26 -4.45
N MET A 450 29.17 21.67 -4.73
CA MET A 450 30.38 20.90 -4.46
C MET A 450 30.76 20.88 -2.97
N LEU A 451 30.40 21.92 -2.21
CA LEU A 451 30.63 21.99 -0.76
C LEU A 451 29.81 20.96 0.01
N GLN A 452 28.68 20.49 -0.54
CA GLN A 452 27.81 19.49 0.10
C GLN A 452 28.11 18.05 -0.31
N CYS A 453 29.24 17.80 -0.99
CA CYS A 453 29.59 16.49 -1.53
C CYS A 453 30.98 16.03 -1.09
N VAL A 454 31.11 14.74 -0.81
CA VAL A 454 32.41 14.08 -0.60
C VAL A 454 33.15 13.99 -1.94
N GLU A 455 34.46 14.17 -1.95
CA GLU A 455 35.29 14.20 -3.17
C GLU A 455 35.07 12.97 -4.07
N GLU A 456 34.89 11.79 -3.48
CA GLU A 456 34.64 10.53 -4.20
C GLU A 456 33.34 10.51 -5.01
N LYS A 457 32.36 11.36 -4.65
CA LYS A 457 31.04 11.39 -5.31
C LYS A 457 30.85 12.58 -6.25
N ARG A 458 31.90 13.39 -6.45
CA ARG A 458 31.87 14.66 -7.18
C ARG A 458 31.38 14.58 -8.63
N GLY A 459 31.51 13.42 -9.27
CA GLY A 459 31.04 13.15 -10.63
C GLY A 459 29.90 12.13 -10.72
N ASN A 460 29.33 11.72 -9.59
CA ASN A 460 28.33 10.64 -9.55
C ASN A 460 26.92 11.18 -9.80
N LEU A 461 26.42 10.98 -11.02
CA LEU A 461 25.09 11.42 -11.44
C LEU A 461 23.97 10.85 -10.56
N SER A 462 24.05 9.57 -10.19
CA SER A 462 23.06 8.90 -9.35
C SER A 462 22.98 9.54 -7.96
N PHE A 463 24.13 9.84 -7.35
CA PHE A 463 24.21 10.49 -6.04
C PHE A 463 23.54 11.87 -6.04
N HIS A 464 23.90 12.71 -7.00
CA HIS A 464 23.38 14.09 -7.11
C HIS A 464 21.90 14.16 -7.49
N LEU A 465 21.37 13.14 -8.17
CA LEU A 465 19.98 13.09 -8.59
C LEU A 465 19.11 12.16 -7.73
N GLY A 466 19.64 11.61 -6.65
CA GLY A 466 18.90 10.76 -5.71
C GLY A 466 18.44 9.43 -6.32
N GLY A 467 19.21 8.87 -7.25
CA GLY A 467 19.02 7.56 -7.85
C GLY A 467 19.99 6.52 -7.29
N LYS A 468 19.62 5.23 -7.38
CA LYS A 468 20.48 4.14 -6.92
C LYS A 468 21.53 3.81 -7.98
N ALA A 469 22.80 3.97 -7.67
CA ALA A 469 23.90 3.53 -8.53
C ALA A 469 24.03 2.00 -8.52
N ALA A 470 24.60 1.41 -9.58
CA ALA A 470 24.85 -0.03 -9.64
C ALA A 470 25.82 -0.51 -8.53
N SER A 471 26.69 0.38 -8.05
CA SER A 471 27.62 0.12 -6.95
C SER A 471 26.98 0.21 -5.55
N ASP A 472 25.74 0.69 -5.45
CA ASP A 472 25.10 0.89 -4.15
C ASP A 472 24.57 -0.42 -3.56
N GLY A 473 24.80 -0.61 -2.26
CA GLY A 473 24.34 -1.78 -1.52
C GLY A 473 22.82 -1.93 -1.45
N GLN A 474 22.37 -3.03 -0.86
CA GLN A 474 20.94 -3.36 -0.78
C GLN A 474 20.16 -2.46 0.19
N LYS A 475 20.83 -1.90 1.21
CA LYS A 475 20.30 -0.89 2.13
C LYS A 475 20.79 0.50 1.71
N TRP A 476 20.16 1.08 0.70
CA TRP A 476 20.48 2.41 0.18
C TRP A 476 19.32 3.38 0.37
N THR A 477 19.65 4.64 0.63
CA THR A 477 18.68 5.75 0.70
C THR A 477 19.23 6.98 -0.05
N PRO A 478 18.36 7.75 -0.74
CA PRO A 478 18.80 8.98 -1.40
C PRO A 478 19.34 10.00 -0.39
N ASN A 479 20.46 10.64 -0.71
CA ASN A 479 20.93 11.79 0.06
C ASN A 479 20.16 13.05 -0.39
N MET A 480 19.19 13.47 0.43
CA MET A 480 18.33 14.62 0.11
C MET A 480 19.05 15.96 0.14
N GLU A 481 20.14 16.10 0.90
CA GLU A 481 20.95 17.33 0.93
C GLU A 481 21.65 17.53 -0.40
N ALA A 482 22.33 16.49 -0.89
CA ALA A 482 22.99 16.51 -2.20
C ALA A 482 22.01 16.82 -3.34
N VAL A 483 20.82 16.20 -3.31
CA VAL A 483 19.76 16.47 -4.30
C VAL A 483 19.30 17.92 -4.25
N ARG A 484 19.03 18.46 -3.05
CA ARG A 484 18.62 19.86 -2.89
C ARG A 484 19.71 20.83 -3.36
N ALA A 485 20.98 20.53 -3.08
CA ALA A 485 22.12 21.31 -3.58
C ALA A 485 22.14 21.36 -5.10
N THR A 486 21.95 20.21 -5.75
CA THR A 486 21.91 20.09 -7.22
C THR A 486 20.72 20.84 -7.82
N ILE A 487 19.55 20.80 -7.17
CA ILE A 487 18.38 21.57 -7.60
C ILE A 487 18.62 23.07 -7.46
N ARG A 488 19.16 23.54 -6.32
CA ARG A 488 19.48 24.95 -6.11
C ARG A 488 20.47 25.46 -7.14
N PHE A 489 21.53 24.69 -7.43
CA PHE A 489 22.47 24.97 -8.50
C PHE A 489 21.74 25.17 -9.83
N ALA A 490 20.91 24.21 -10.22
CA ALA A 490 20.20 24.25 -11.49
C ALA A 490 19.24 25.44 -11.59
N ILE A 491 18.55 25.80 -10.50
CA ILE A 491 17.67 26.98 -10.43
C ILE A 491 18.51 28.27 -10.52
N ALA A 492 19.59 28.39 -9.75
CA ALA A 492 20.45 29.58 -9.74
C ALA A 492 21.08 29.88 -11.11
N THR A 493 21.27 28.87 -11.95
CA THR A 493 21.76 29.08 -13.33
C THR A 493 20.72 29.70 -14.26
N GLY A 494 19.42 29.61 -13.94
CA GLY A 494 18.32 29.98 -14.83
C GLY A 494 18.25 29.17 -16.14
N ARG A 495 19.15 28.19 -16.36
CA ARG A 495 19.30 27.49 -17.64
C ARG A 495 18.10 26.60 -17.97
N LEU A 496 17.48 26.03 -16.94
CA LEU A 496 16.38 25.07 -17.06
C LEU A 496 14.98 25.71 -16.95
N GLU A 497 14.90 27.03 -16.73
CA GLU A 497 13.64 27.74 -16.59
C GLU A 497 12.93 27.94 -17.92
N GLN A 498 11.61 28.12 -17.84
CA GLN A 498 10.77 28.39 -19.00
C GLN A 498 10.84 29.89 -19.22
N ARG A 499 11.55 30.32 -20.27
CA ARG A 499 11.48 31.71 -20.75
C ARG A 499 10.09 32.01 -21.28
#